data_AF-A0A5C3PU58-F1
#
_entry.id   AF-A0A5C3PU58-F1
#
_cell.length_a   1.000
_cell.length_b   1.000
_cell.length_c   1.000
_cell.angle_alpha   90.00
_cell.angle_beta   90.00
_cell.angle_gamma   90.00
#
_symmetry.space_group_name_H-M   'P 1'
#
loop_
_entity.id
_entity.type
_entity.pdbx_description
1 polymer ?
#
loop_
_entity_poly.entity_id
_entity_poly.type
_entity_poly.pdbx_seq_one_letter_code
_entity_poly.pdbx_strand_id
1 'polypeptide(L)'
;MFFSRALILAALPLLAVAADLCCQSTGDASDSAIAALLASLGITDVTGLVGVGCSAITVIQVGSCESANTVTCTDNSHAGLVSLDCVPINV
;
A
#
# COMPACT_ATOMS: atom_id res chain seq x y z
N MET A 1 -42.75 4.33 15.58
CA MET A 1 -41.91 5.52 15.81
C MET A 1 -40.48 5.01 15.89
N PHE A 2 -39.69 5.27 14.84
CA PHE A 2 -38.23 5.40 14.72
C PHE A 2 -37.34 4.65 15.74
N PHE A 3 -36.25 3.97 15.42
CA PHE A 3 -35.42 3.73 14.23
C PHE A 3 -34.46 2.65 14.79
N SER A 4 -34.25 1.51 14.14
CA SER A 4 -33.12 1.38 13.21
C SER A 4 -31.85 2.01 13.80
N ARG A 5 -30.94 1.17 14.34
CA ARG A 5 -29.47 1.20 14.23
C ARG A 5 -28.96 -0.08 14.90
N ALA A 6 -29.24 -1.23 14.29
CA ALA A 6 -28.26 -1.81 13.38
C ALA A 6 -26.88 -1.79 14.05
N LEU A 7 -26.64 -2.76 14.94
CA LEU A 7 -25.31 -3.29 15.21
C LEU A 7 -24.84 -4.03 13.96
N ILE A 8 -24.86 -3.31 12.84
CA ILE A 8 -24.01 -3.61 11.71
C ILE A 8 -22.66 -3.25 12.31
N LEU A 9 -21.95 -4.29 12.77
CA LEU A 9 -20.52 -4.38 12.50
C LEU A 9 -20.43 -4.06 11.01
N ALA A 10 -20.36 -2.78 10.70
CA ALA A 10 -19.95 -2.36 9.41
C ALA A 10 -18.63 -3.10 9.32
N ALA A 11 -18.55 -3.99 8.35
CA ALA A 11 -17.42 -3.96 7.47
C ALA A 11 -17.20 -2.47 7.12
N LEU A 12 -16.61 -1.71 8.06
CA LEU A 12 -15.60 -0.78 7.67
C LEU A 12 -14.76 -1.64 6.74
N PRO A 13 -14.51 -1.21 5.52
CA PRO A 13 -13.29 -1.64 4.89
C PRO A 13 -12.17 -1.11 5.82
N LEU A 14 -11.93 -1.81 6.93
CA LEU A 14 -10.71 -1.71 7.73
C LEU A 14 -9.52 -2.23 6.90
N LEU A 15 -9.80 -2.73 5.70
CA LEU A 15 -8.93 -3.47 4.81
C LEU A 15 -8.78 -2.80 3.43
N ALA A 16 -8.82 -1.47 3.40
CA ALA A 16 -8.06 -0.73 2.41
C ALA A 16 -7.16 0.19 3.24
N VAL A 17 -6.00 -0.32 3.67
CA VAL A 17 -4.97 0.50 4.30
C VAL A 17 -4.35 1.32 3.17
N ALA A 18 -5.09 2.30 2.69
CA ALA A 18 -4.54 3.39 1.91
C ALA A 18 -3.68 4.20 2.88
N ALA A 19 -2.38 3.96 2.86
CA ALA A 19 -1.41 4.69 3.66
C ALA A 19 -0.36 5.30 2.75
N ASP A 20 0.10 6.49 3.14
CA ASP A 20 1.23 7.13 2.49
C ASP A 20 2.52 6.45 2.96
N LEU A 21 3.30 6.00 1.98
CA LEU A 21 4.49 5.20 2.16
C LEU A 21 5.63 5.82 1.38
N CYS A 22 6.84 5.60 1.88
CA CYS A 22 8.06 5.98 1.18
C CYS A 22 8.81 4.74 0.78
N CYS A 23 8.84 4.51 -0.53
CA CYS A 23 9.40 3.32 -1.13
C CYS A 23 10.76 3.61 -1.76
N GLN A 24 11.72 2.72 -1.54
CA GLN A 24 13.06 2.87 -2.10
C GLN A 24 13.06 2.68 -3.62
N SER A 25 12.10 1.93 -4.16
CA SER A 25 11.84 1.84 -5.59
C SER A 25 10.36 1.55 -5.84
N THR A 26 9.88 1.92 -7.02
CA THR A 26 8.53 1.61 -7.50
C THR A 26 8.61 1.11 -8.93
N GLY A 27 7.79 0.14 -9.28
CA GLY A 27 7.71 -0.35 -10.66
C GLY A 27 6.42 -1.11 -10.91
N ASP A 28 6.12 -1.36 -12.18
CA ASP A 28 4.90 -2.08 -12.56
C ASP A 28 4.93 -3.53 -12.09
N ALA A 29 3.79 -4.04 -11.63
CA ALA A 29 3.60 -5.44 -11.25
C ALA A 29 3.94 -6.42 -12.39
N SER A 30 3.88 -5.96 -13.64
CA SER A 30 4.26 -6.72 -14.84
C SER A 30 5.77 -6.77 -15.11
N ASP A 31 6.60 -6.00 -14.39
CA ASP A 31 8.04 -6.10 -14.51
C ASP A 31 8.52 -7.47 -14.04
N SER A 32 9.38 -8.13 -14.82
CA SER A 32 9.83 -9.50 -14.55
C SER A 32 10.48 -9.68 -13.17
N ALA A 33 11.18 -8.67 -12.64
CA ALA A 33 11.80 -8.75 -11.31
C ALA A 33 10.75 -8.61 -10.20
N ILE A 34 9.78 -7.72 -10.38
CA ILE A 34 8.68 -7.51 -9.44
C ILE A 34 7.73 -8.71 -9.44
N ALA A 35 7.34 -9.21 -10.61
CA ALA A 35 6.50 -10.41 -10.74
C ALA A 35 7.14 -11.65 -10.09
N ALA A 36 8.46 -11.82 -10.21
CA ALA A 36 9.17 -12.91 -9.54
C ALA A 36 9.13 -12.77 -8.01
N LEU A 37 9.27 -11.55 -7.50
CA LEU A 37 9.11 -11.22 -6.08
C LEU A 37 7.68 -11.53 -5.60
N LEU A 38 6.66 -11.03 -6.29
CA LEU A 38 5.25 -11.29 -5.96
C LEU A 38 4.91 -12.78 -5.98
N ALA A 39 5.42 -13.53 -6.97
CA ALA A 39 5.25 -14.97 -7.05
C ALA A 39 5.89 -15.70 -5.85
N SER A 40 7.05 -15.23 -5.36
CA SER A 40 7.69 -15.80 -4.16
C SER A 40 6.90 -15.54 -2.87
N LEU A 41 6.06 -14.50 -2.85
CA LEU A 41 5.12 -14.20 -1.78
C LEU A 41 3.75 -14.87 -1.98
N GLY A 42 3.50 -15.52 -3.12
CA GLY A 42 2.21 -16.13 -3.45
C GLY A 42 1.12 -15.14 -3.86
N ILE A 43 1.49 -13.94 -4.31
CA ILE A 43 0.57 -12.89 -4.75
C ILE A 43 0.39 -13.03 -6.27
N THR A 44 -0.83 -13.35 -6.72
CA THR A 44 -1.07 -13.81 -8.11
C THR A 44 -2.01 -12.96 -8.95
N ASP A 45 -2.44 -11.79 -8.47
CA ASP A 45 -3.32 -10.89 -9.23
C ASP A 45 -3.12 -9.44 -8.79
N VAL A 46 -1.96 -8.88 -9.16
CA VAL A 46 -1.67 -7.45 -8.92
C VAL A 46 -1.54 -6.76 -10.25
N THR A 47 -2.29 -5.69 -10.40
CA THR A 47 -2.24 -4.83 -11.58
C THR A 47 -1.87 -3.42 -11.16
N GLY A 48 -0.91 -2.79 -11.85
CA GLY A 48 -0.50 -1.42 -11.57
C GLY A 48 0.85 -1.33 -10.85
N LEU A 49 1.09 -0.21 -10.18
CA LEU A 49 2.38 0.11 -9.59
C LEU A 49 2.56 -0.57 -8.24
N VAL A 50 3.74 -1.13 -8.03
CA VAL A 50 4.18 -1.79 -6.80
C VAL A 50 5.33 -1.00 -6.20
N GLY A 51 5.27 -0.76 -4.90
CA GLY A 51 6.37 -0.22 -4.11
C GLY A 51 7.20 -1.34 -3.47
N VAL A 52 8.52 -1.22 -3.48
CA VAL A 52 9.47 -2.15 -2.85
C VAL A 52 10.29 -1.44 -1.78
N GLY A 53 10.49 -2.11 -0.64
CA GLY A 53 11.21 -1.55 0.50
C GLY A 53 10.54 -0.29 1.03
N CYS A 54 9.23 -0.37 1.28
CA CYS A 54 8.42 0.77 1.70
C CYS A 54 8.40 0.89 3.22
N SER A 55 8.62 2.11 3.72
CA SER A 55 8.42 2.46 5.12
C SER A 55 7.17 3.32 5.28
N ALA A 56 6.38 3.02 6.31
CA ALA A 56 5.19 3.79 6.64
C ALA A 56 5.57 5.20 7.10
N ILE A 57 4.93 6.22 6.53
CA ILE A 57 5.08 7.59 7.00
C ILE A 57 4.28 7.73 8.29
N THR A 58 4.98 7.76 9.43
CA THR A 58 4.34 8.04 10.72
C THR A 58 4.43 9.53 11.03
N VAL A 59 3.56 10.01 11.93
CA VAL A 59 3.51 11.40 12.40
C VAL A 59 4.83 11.90 13.01
N ILE A 60 5.75 11.00 13.35
CA ILE A 60 7.07 11.30 13.92
C ILE A 60 8.12 11.48 12.82
N GLN A 61 7.79 11.10 11.58
CA GLN A 61 8.67 11.05 10.40
C GLN A 61 8.23 11.98 9.27
N VAL A 62 7.52 13.06 9.59
CA VAL A 62 7.14 14.07 8.59
C VAL A 62 8.42 14.69 8.01
N GLY A 63 8.75 14.34 6.77
CA GLY A 63 9.95 14.81 6.05
C GLY A 63 11.02 13.76 5.75
N SER A 64 10.81 12.45 6.00
CA SER A 64 11.86 11.43 5.82
C SER A 64 11.96 10.81 4.42
N CYS A 65 11.27 11.36 3.42
CA CYS A 65 11.17 10.76 2.07
C CYS A 65 11.99 11.50 1.02
N GLU A 66 12.86 12.42 1.43
CA GLU A 66 13.69 13.28 0.59
C GLU A 66 14.55 12.54 -0.45
N SER A 67 14.74 11.22 -0.30
CA SER A 67 15.50 10.37 -1.23
C SER A 67 14.73 9.12 -1.70
N ALA A 68 13.45 9.02 -1.38
CA ALA A 68 12.59 7.87 -1.68
C ALA A 68 11.37 8.31 -2.51
N ASN A 69 10.71 7.37 -3.16
CA ASN A 69 9.50 7.67 -3.93
C ASN A 69 8.28 7.65 -3.00
N THR A 70 7.62 8.80 -2.86
CA THR A 70 6.40 8.93 -2.06
C THR A 70 5.20 8.40 -2.85
N VAL A 71 4.50 7.42 -2.29
CA VAL A 71 3.35 6.78 -2.92
C VAL A 71 2.25 6.52 -1.90
N THR A 72 1.00 6.49 -2.36
CA THR A 72 -0.12 5.97 -1.59
C THR A 72 -0.47 4.60 -2.13
N CYS A 73 -0.40 3.55 -1.30
CA CYS A 73 -0.70 2.17 -1.70
C CYS A 73 -1.92 1.65 -0.96
N THR A 74 -2.74 0.83 -1.62
CA THR A 74 -4.00 0.31 -1.04
C THR A 74 -3.79 -0.96 -0.22
N ASP A 75 -2.75 -1.74 -0.56
CA ASP A 75 -2.30 -2.88 0.23
C ASP A 75 -0.83 -2.71 0.63
N ASN A 76 -0.57 -2.67 1.93
CA ASN A 76 0.77 -2.65 2.52
C ASN A 76 0.96 -3.75 3.58
N SER A 77 0.15 -4.81 3.50
CA SER A 77 0.08 -5.86 4.53
C SER A 77 1.30 -6.79 4.54
N HIS A 78 2.21 -6.63 3.59
CA HIS A 78 3.40 -7.48 3.37
C HIS A 78 4.63 -7.05 4.19
N ALA A 79 4.41 -6.55 5.41
CA ALA A 79 5.46 -6.18 6.37
C ALA A 79 6.55 -5.23 5.82
N GLY A 80 6.20 -4.34 4.89
CA GLY A 80 7.11 -3.36 4.29
C GLY A 80 8.03 -3.91 3.18
N LEU A 81 7.94 -5.20 2.84
CA LEU A 81 8.68 -5.78 1.72
C LEU A 81 8.17 -5.26 0.38
N VAL A 82 6.84 -5.36 0.20
CA VAL A 82 6.13 -4.87 -0.99
C VAL A 82 4.84 -4.16 -0.59
N SER A 83 4.43 -3.18 -1.39
CA SER A 83 3.13 -2.53 -1.30
C SER A 83 2.50 -2.49 -2.68
N LEU A 84 1.20 -2.78 -2.76
CA LEU A 84 0.48 -3.01 -4.01
C LEU A 84 -0.52 -1.88 -4.25
N ASP A 85 -0.94 -1.75 -5.52
CA ASP A 85 -1.87 -0.72 -5.96
C ASP A 85 -1.43 0.68 -5.50
N CYS A 86 -0.16 0.98 -5.76
CA CYS A 86 0.46 2.25 -5.41
C CYS A 86 0.16 3.31 -6.45
N VAL A 87 0.00 4.55 -5.99
CA VAL A 87 -0.13 5.73 -6.85
C VAL A 87 0.89 6.76 -6.39
N PRO A 88 1.71 7.33 -7.30
CA PRO A 88 2.62 8.41 -6.96
C PRO A 88 1.84 9.62 -6.47
N ILE A 89 2.28 10.20 -5.35
CA ILE A 89 1.72 11.43 -4.81
C ILE A 89 2.81 12.49 -4.67
N ASN A 90 2.42 13.75 -4.86
CA ASN A 90 3.30 14.87 -4.59
C ASN A 90 2.99 15.40 -3.19
N VAL A 91 3.99 15.37 -2.31
CA VAL A 91 3.95 16.01 -0.98
C VAL A 91 4.69 17.34 -0.99
#